data_AF-A0AAD9NLL8-F1
#
_entry.id   AF-A0AAD9NLL8-F1
#
_cell.length_a   1.000
_cell.length_b   1.000
_cell.length_c   1.000
_cell.angle_alpha   90.00
_cell.angle_beta   90.00
_cell.angle_gamma   90.00
#
_symmetry.space_group_name_H-M   'P 1'
#
loop_
_entity.id
_entity.type
_entity.pdbx_description
1 polymer ?
#
loop_
_entity_poly.entity_id
_entity_poly.type
_entity_poly.pdbx_seq_one_letter_code
_entity_poly.pdbx_strand_id
1 'polypeptide(L)'
;MWKTFFALLVVASSVSWSEAGVCGEDRKPYDDENEVCCSGKIYKTDDDWLLCYDRTGGLTSYDPRFSVCCDNRIVDITPTVDCCDGHVLYNPQTSTCDAANHRVVEKEPK
;
A
#
# COMPACT_ATOMS: atom_id res chain seq x y z
N MET A 1 -3.87 2.47 56.21
CA MET A 1 -3.40 1.39 55.31
C MET A 1 -2.93 2.03 54.01
N TRP A 2 -1.76 1.58 53.56
CA TRP A 2 -0.81 2.13 52.59
C TRP A 2 -1.32 2.12 51.13
N LYS A 3 -1.15 3.17 50.30
CA LYS A 3 -0.20 3.26 49.14
C LYS A 3 -0.16 4.64 48.46
N THR A 4 0.86 5.39 48.87
CA THR A 4 1.80 6.24 48.11
C THR A 4 1.25 7.23 47.06
N PHE A 5 1.34 8.51 47.44
CA PHE A 5 1.45 9.67 46.56
C PHE A 5 2.72 9.60 45.70
N PHE A 6 2.59 9.84 44.39
CA PHE A 6 3.57 10.64 43.65
C PHE A 6 2.82 11.80 43.01
N ALA A 7 3.08 12.97 43.57
CA ALA A 7 2.73 14.24 43.00
C ALA A 7 3.53 14.46 41.71
N LEU A 8 2.93 15.09 40.70
CA LEU A 8 3.29 16.44 40.26
C LEU A 8 2.80 16.72 38.83
N LEU A 9 2.24 17.93 38.70
CA LEU A 9 2.21 18.78 37.52
C LEU A 9 1.19 18.44 36.42
N VAL A 10 0.03 19.07 36.57
CA VAL A 10 -0.73 19.61 35.45
C VAL A 10 0.18 20.58 34.69
N VAL A 11 0.86 20.11 33.66
CA VAL A 11 1.28 20.97 32.55
C VAL A 11 0.16 20.98 31.54
N ALA A 12 -0.64 22.05 31.58
CA ALA A 12 -1.40 22.48 30.43
C ALA A 12 -0.40 22.94 29.37
N SER A 13 0.07 22.00 28.57
CA SER A 13 0.76 22.26 27.32
C SER A 13 0.09 21.33 26.34
N SER A 14 -0.77 21.90 25.49
CA SER A 14 -1.33 21.31 24.28
C SER A 14 -0.70 19.95 23.99
N VAL A 15 -1.39 18.85 24.33
CA VAL A 15 -1.10 17.60 23.66
C VAL A 15 -1.51 17.87 22.22
N SER A 16 -0.56 18.41 21.46
CA SER A 16 -0.61 18.46 20.02
C SER A 16 -0.45 17.00 19.65
N TRP A 17 -1.56 16.27 19.65
CA TRP A 17 -1.62 14.97 19.04
C TRP A 17 -1.28 15.21 17.57
N SER A 18 -0.01 15.07 17.19
CA SER A 18 0.27 14.60 15.84
C SER A 18 -0.36 13.22 15.80
N GLU A 19 -1.31 13.01 14.90
CA GLU A 19 -2.19 11.83 14.86
C GLU A 19 -1.44 10.55 14.45
N ALA A 20 -0.27 10.27 15.03
CA ALA A 20 0.50 9.06 14.77
C ALA A 20 -0.40 7.83 14.96
N GLY A 21 -0.72 7.18 13.85
CA GLY A 21 -1.50 5.94 13.83
C GLY A 21 -0.78 4.83 14.62
N VAL A 22 -1.52 3.79 15.01
CA VAL A 22 -0.93 2.57 15.59
C VAL A 22 -1.12 1.40 14.65
N CYS A 23 -0.10 0.56 14.52
CA CYS A 23 -0.05 -0.56 13.58
C CYS A 23 0.12 -1.90 14.29
N GLY A 24 -0.67 -2.89 13.88
CA GLY A 24 -0.60 -4.27 14.36
C GLY A 24 -1.14 -4.48 15.78
N GLU A 25 -1.13 -5.73 16.23
CA GLU A 25 -1.62 -6.12 17.57
C GLU A 25 -0.79 -5.49 18.70
N ASP A 26 0.51 -5.31 18.47
CA ASP A 26 1.44 -4.66 19.40
C ASP A 26 1.25 -3.13 19.49
N ARG A 27 0.26 -2.58 18.76
CA ARG A 27 -0.08 -1.15 18.70
C ARG A 27 1.14 -0.26 18.49
N LYS A 28 2.01 -0.65 17.57
CA LYS A 28 3.25 0.06 17.31
C LYS A 28 2.92 1.44 16.72
N PRO A 29 3.36 2.55 17.34
CA PRO A 29 3.14 3.87 16.79
C PRO A 29 3.88 3.99 15.45
N TYR A 30 3.25 4.65 14.49
CA TYR A 30 3.82 4.95 13.19
C TYR A 30 3.45 6.36 12.77
N ASP A 31 4.29 6.96 11.95
CA ASP A 31 4.06 8.27 11.35
C ASP A 31 3.13 8.06 10.16
N ASP A 32 1.85 8.40 10.28
CA ASP A 32 0.87 8.21 9.21
C ASP A 32 0.95 9.27 8.09
N GLU A 33 1.80 10.28 8.26
CA GLU A 33 2.17 11.21 7.20
C GLU A 33 3.27 10.62 6.30
N ASN A 34 4.18 9.81 6.86
CA ASN A 34 5.35 9.26 6.15
C ASN A 34 5.42 7.73 6.14
N GLU A 35 4.42 7.03 6.65
CA GLU A 35 4.42 5.59 6.77
C GLU A 35 3.00 5.02 6.62
N VAL A 36 2.89 3.79 6.12
CA VAL A 36 1.64 3.07 5.95
C VAL A 36 1.65 1.75 6.71
N CYS A 37 0.59 1.50 7.48
CA CYS A 37 0.39 0.22 8.14
C CYS A 37 -0.35 -0.76 7.22
N CYS A 38 0.30 -1.87 6.85
CA CYS A 38 -0.27 -2.94 6.05
C CYS A 38 -0.06 -4.28 6.72
N SER A 39 -1.17 -5.00 6.99
CA SER A 39 -1.15 -6.33 7.63
C SER A 39 -0.31 -6.37 8.93
N GLY A 40 -0.38 -5.29 9.73
CA GLY A 40 0.33 -5.14 10.99
C GLY A 40 1.81 -4.73 10.88
N LYS A 41 2.28 -4.34 9.69
CA LYS A 41 3.64 -3.85 9.43
C LYS A 41 3.63 -2.43 8.88
N ILE A 42 4.64 -1.64 9.25
CA ILE A 42 4.77 -0.24 8.88
C ILE A 42 5.77 -0.11 7.72
N TYR A 43 5.40 0.64 6.68
CA TYR A 43 6.19 0.87 5.47
C TYR A 43 6.37 2.37 5.25
N LYS A 44 7.57 2.85 4.97
CA LYS A 44 7.84 4.27 4.70
C LYS A 44 7.29 4.70 3.34
N THR A 45 6.59 5.83 3.29
CA THR A 45 5.90 6.36 2.10
C THR A 45 6.77 7.26 1.24
N ASP A 46 8.01 7.53 1.65
CA ASP A 46 9.02 8.34 0.96
C ASP A 46 9.61 7.69 -0.32
N ASP A 47 8.73 7.15 -1.19
CA ASP A 47 8.47 7.76 -2.52
C ASP A 47 8.10 6.79 -3.66
N ASP A 48 8.11 5.47 -3.47
CA ASP A 48 7.85 4.52 -4.57
C ASP A 48 7.25 3.18 -4.09
N TRP A 49 6.29 3.17 -3.16
CA TRP A 49 5.63 1.92 -2.77
C TRP A 49 4.12 2.05 -2.83
N LEU A 50 3.47 1.17 -3.61
CA LEU A 50 2.03 1.06 -3.75
C LEU A 50 1.52 -0.17 -2.99
N LEU A 51 0.20 -0.22 -2.77
CA LEU A 51 -0.44 -1.32 -2.05
C LEU A 51 -1.25 -2.19 -3.01
N CYS A 52 -1.21 -3.50 -2.78
CA CYS A 52 -1.99 -4.49 -3.49
C CYS A 52 -2.77 -5.34 -2.50
N TYR A 53 -4.08 -5.46 -2.73
CA TYR A 53 -4.92 -6.41 -2.02
C TYR A 53 -4.78 -7.78 -2.65
N ASP A 54 -4.48 -8.80 -1.86
CA ASP A 54 -4.56 -10.18 -2.31
C ASP A 54 -6.00 -10.72 -2.27
N ARG A 55 -6.21 -11.92 -2.83
CA ARG A 55 -7.53 -12.57 -2.88
C ARG A 55 -8.10 -12.97 -1.51
N THR A 56 -7.29 -12.93 -0.46
CA THR A 56 -7.67 -13.22 0.92
C THR A 56 -7.98 -11.95 1.72
N GLY A 57 -7.84 -10.77 1.10
CA GLY A 57 -8.01 -9.47 1.76
C GLY A 57 -6.76 -8.97 2.49
N GLY A 58 -5.62 -9.65 2.30
CA GLY A 58 -4.33 -9.22 2.81
C GLY A 58 -3.79 -8.05 2.00
N LEU A 59 -3.16 -7.09 2.69
CA LEU A 59 -2.50 -5.93 2.07
C LEU A 59 -1.00 -6.19 1.99
N THR A 60 -0.46 -6.09 0.78
CA THR A 60 0.98 -6.21 0.50
C THR A 60 1.46 -4.96 -0.23
N SER A 61 2.55 -4.37 0.24
CA SER A 61 3.22 -3.26 -0.46
C SER A 61 4.10 -3.79 -1.60
N TYR A 62 4.18 -3.07 -2.71
CA TYR A 62 5.09 -3.35 -3.82
C TYR A 62 5.68 -2.07 -4.38
N ASP A 63 6.84 -2.18 -5.03
CA ASP A 63 7.51 -1.09 -5.69
C ASP A 63 6.96 -0.96 -7.14
N PRO A 64 6.26 0.14 -7.50
CA PRO A 64 5.65 0.29 -8.80
C PRO A 64 6.67 0.45 -9.93
N ARG A 65 7.96 0.63 -9.62
CA ARG A 65 9.04 0.66 -10.62
C ARG A 65 9.36 -0.73 -11.16
N PHE A 66 9.07 -1.78 -10.39
CA PHE A 66 9.43 -3.16 -10.72
C PHE A 66 8.22 -4.08 -10.84
N SER A 67 7.11 -3.76 -10.17
CA SER A 67 5.94 -4.62 -10.13
C SER A 67 4.65 -3.81 -10.25
N VAL A 68 3.55 -4.48 -10.58
CA VAL A 68 2.21 -3.90 -10.67
C VAL A 68 1.21 -4.80 -9.94
N CYS A 69 0.23 -4.20 -9.27
CA CYS A 69 -0.92 -4.94 -8.75
C CYS A 69 -1.93 -5.18 -9.88
N CYS A 70 -2.19 -6.45 -10.21
CA CYS A 70 -3.11 -6.87 -11.26
C CYS A 70 -3.92 -8.07 -10.77
N ASP A 71 -5.26 -7.99 -10.84
CA ASP A 71 -6.17 -9.06 -10.40
C ASP A 71 -5.83 -9.60 -8.99
N ASN A 72 -5.61 -8.67 -8.05
CA ASN A 72 -5.24 -8.97 -6.68
C ASN A 72 -3.93 -9.76 -6.52
N ARG A 73 -2.98 -9.54 -7.44
CA ARG A 73 -1.66 -10.16 -7.42
C ARG A 73 -0.60 -9.14 -7.79
N ILE A 74 0.52 -9.16 -7.09
CA ILE A 74 1.70 -8.39 -7.49
C ILE A 74 2.42 -9.20 -8.56
N VAL A 75 2.71 -8.56 -9.69
CA VAL A 75 3.36 -9.17 -10.86
C VAL A 75 4.49 -8.26 -11.31
N ASP A 76 5.64 -8.85 -11.67
CA ASP A 76 6.78 -8.08 -12.15
C ASP A 76 6.51 -7.52 -13.55
N ILE A 77 6.84 -6.24 -13.72
CA ILE A 77 6.74 -5.56 -15.00
C ILE A 77 7.88 -6.06 -15.89
N THR A 78 7.52 -6.57 -17.07
CA THR A 78 8.50 -7.01 -18.09
C THR A 78 8.07 -6.48 -19.45
N PRO A 79 8.94 -6.48 -20.48
CA PRO A 79 8.55 -6.04 -21.83
C PRO A 79 7.39 -6.83 -22.45
N THR A 80 7.02 -7.96 -21.87
CA THR A 80 5.95 -8.86 -22.32
C THR A 80 4.79 -8.96 -21.33
N VAL A 81 4.82 -8.21 -20.23
CA VAL A 81 3.79 -8.24 -19.19
C VAL A 81 3.46 -6.82 -18.76
N ASP A 82 2.19 -6.47 -18.92
CA ASP A 82 1.58 -5.25 -18.41
C ASP A 82 0.16 -5.56 -17.91
N CYS A 83 -0.46 -4.66 -17.16
CA CYS A 83 -1.80 -4.84 -16.61
C CYS A 83 -2.79 -3.83 -17.19
N CYS A 84 -3.85 -4.32 -17.80
CA CYS A 84 -4.95 -3.51 -18.30
C CYS A 84 -5.91 -3.20 -17.14
N ASP A 85 -5.93 -1.92 -16.77
CA ASP A 85 -6.84 -1.34 -15.77
C ASP A 85 -6.86 -2.10 -14.42
N GLY A 86 -5.72 -2.64 -13.99
CA GLY A 86 -5.63 -3.38 -12.73
C GLY A 86 -6.27 -4.78 -12.74
N HIS A 87 -6.79 -5.25 -13.88
CA HIS A 87 -7.60 -6.47 -13.94
C HIS A 87 -7.04 -7.58 -14.84
N VAL A 88 -6.42 -7.24 -15.97
CA VAL A 88 -6.03 -8.26 -16.96
C VAL A 88 -4.58 -8.10 -17.37
N LEU A 89 -3.77 -9.12 -17.12
CA LEU A 89 -2.41 -9.16 -17.65
C LEU A 89 -2.44 -9.34 -19.17
N TYR A 90 -1.60 -8.59 -19.88
CA TYR A 90 -1.47 -8.69 -21.32
C TYR A 90 -0.03 -8.50 -21.77
N ASN A 91 0.26 -8.94 -23.00
CA ASN A 91 1.55 -8.70 -23.63
C ASN A 91 1.48 -7.41 -24.46
N PRO A 92 2.17 -6.32 -24.06
CA PRO A 92 2.13 -5.06 -24.78
C PRO A 92 2.83 -5.14 -26.15
N GLN A 93 3.51 -6.24 -26.49
CA GLN A 93 4.06 -6.47 -27.83
C GLN A 93 2.98 -6.89 -28.82
N THR A 94 2.05 -7.76 -28.42
CA THR A 94 1.01 -8.36 -29.29
C THR A 94 -0.37 -7.75 -29.11
N SER A 95 -0.60 -7.02 -28.02
CA SER A 95 -1.92 -6.49 -27.65
C SER A 95 -1.81 -5.09 -27.05
N THR A 96 -2.93 -4.42 -26.87
CA THR A 96 -3.07 -3.08 -26.30
C THR A 96 -4.25 -3.05 -25.32
N CYS A 97 -4.19 -2.21 -24.29
CA CYS A 97 -5.30 -1.96 -23.37
C CYS A 97 -6.19 -0.82 -23.91
N ASP A 98 -7.47 -1.12 -24.16
CA ASP A 98 -8.53 -0.15 -24.39
C ASP A 98 -9.10 0.24 -23.02
N ALA A 99 -8.44 1.21 -22.38
CA ALA A 99 -8.80 1.67 -21.03
C ALA A 99 -10.22 2.26 -20.95
N ALA A 100 -10.75 2.78 -22.07
CA ALA A 100 -12.12 3.28 -22.10
C ALA A 100 -13.17 2.17 -22.00
N ASN A 101 -12.82 0.95 -22.42
CA ASN A 101 -13.69 -0.22 -22.40
C ASN A 101 -13.17 -1.36 -21.50
N HIS A 102 -12.13 -1.11 -20.70
CA HIS A 102 -11.53 -2.06 -19.75
C HIS A 102 -11.15 -3.41 -20.39
N ARG A 103 -10.64 -3.41 -21.63
CA ARG A 103 -10.38 -4.63 -22.40
C ARG A 103 -9.02 -4.65 -23.09
N VAL A 104 -8.50 -5.86 -23.25
CA VAL A 104 -7.30 -6.10 -24.05
C VAL A 104 -7.70 -6.38 -25.50
N VAL A 105 -7.04 -5.72 -26.45
CA VAL A 105 -7.28 -5.84 -27.89
C VAL A 105 -6.00 -6.31 -28.57
N GLU A 106 -6.07 -7.35 -29.39
CA GLU A 106 -4.93 -7.81 -30.19
C GLU A 106 -4.56 -6.79 -31.26
N LYS A 107 -3.25 -6.62 -31.49
CA LYS A 107 -2.77 -5.79 -32.58
C LYS A 107 -2.93 -6.56 -33.88
N GLU A 108 -3.29 -5.85 -34.95
CA GLU A 108 -3.30 -6.46 -36.27
C GLU A 108 -1.90 -6.97 -36.64
N PRO A 109 -1.79 -8.15 -37.26
CA PRO A 109 -0.51 -8.64 -37.77
C PRO A 109 0.01 -7.65 -38.82
N LYS A 110 1.27 -7.23 -38.66
CA LYS A 110 1.99 -6.40 -39.64
C LYS A 110 2.36 -7.21 -40.88
#